data_AF-A0A662HGM2-F1
#
_entry.id   AF-A0A662HGM2-F1
#
_cell.length_a   1.000
_cell.length_b   1.000
_cell.length_c   1.000
_cell.angle_alpha   90.00
_cell.angle_beta   90.00
_cell.angle_gamma   90.00
#
_symmetry.space_group_name_H-M   'P 1'
#
loop_
_entity.id
_entity.type
_entity.pdbx_description
1 polymer ?
#
loop_
_entity_poly.entity_id
_entity_poly.type
_entity_poly.pdbx_seq_one_letter_code
_entity_poly.pdbx_strand_id
1 'polypeptide(L)' 'MARRPTCSYYRCREAGLYIVELEGSRYFLCRKHYRALLKALREQAKAKGSSELGELVVKRRGGGIIFSAP' A
#
# COMPACT_ATOMS: atom_id res chain seq x y z
N MET A 1 18.28 11.88 16.34
CA MET A 1 16.81 11.68 16.18
C MET A 1 16.55 10.95 14.87
N ALA A 2 16.08 9.71 14.91
CA ALA A 2 15.73 8.98 13.69
C ALA A 2 14.56 9.70 12.99
N ARG A 3 14.76 10.17 11.75
CA ARG A 3 13.66 10.72 10.93
C ARG A 3 12.61 9.62 10.81
N ARG A 4 11.38 9.87 11.29
CA ARG A 4 10.26 8.97 11.02
C ARG A 4 10.10 8.87 9.50
N PRO A 5 10.02 7.67 8.93
CA PRO A 5 9.86 7.52 7.50
C PRO A 5 8.53 8.17 7.07
N THR A 6 8.55 8.91 5.97
CA THR A 6 7.34 9.49 5.37
C THR A 6 6.57 8.41 4.63
N CYS A 7 5.26 8.58 4.50
CA CYS A 7 4.44 7.66 3.74
C CYS A 7 4.95 7.56 2.28
N SER A 8 5.21 6.32 1.84
CA SER A 8 5.67 5.99 0.49
C SER A 8 4.58 6.19 -0.57
N TYR A 9 3.34 6.53 -0.21
CA TYR A 9 2.26 6.75 -1.17
C TYR A 9 2.49 8.03 -1.98
N TYR A 10 2.17 8.00 -3.28
CA TYR A 10 2.40 9.15 -4.18
C TYR A 10 1.77 10.44 -3.64
N ARG A 11 2.58 11.50 -3.54
CA ARG A 11 2.22 12.83 -3.01
C ARG A 11 1.70 12.83 -1.56
N CYS A 12 1.90 11.77 -0.78
CA CYS A 12 1.62 11.79 0.66
C CYS A 12 2.81 12.34 1.44
N ARG A 13 2.56 13.25 2.38
CA ARG A 13 3.58 13.82 3.29
C ARG A 13 3.37 13.43 4.76
N GLU A 14 2.39 12.57 5.03
CA GLU A 14 2.12 12.10 6.39
C GLU A 14 3.22 11.16 6.90
N ALA A 15 3.31 11.01 8.22
CA ALA A 15 4.19 10.04 8.84
C ALA A 15 3.77 8.60 8.49
N GLY A 16 4.75 7.78 8.09
CA GLY A 16 4.59 6.35 7.94
C GLY A 16 4.46 5.70 9.31
N LEU A 17 3.29 5.12 9.58
CA LEU A 17 2.96 4.45 10.85
C LEU A 17 2.99 2.93 10.72
N TYR A 18 2.83 2.41 9.49
CA TYR A 18 2.76 0.98 9.19
C TYR A 18 3.84 0.61 8.18
N ILE A 19 4.44 -0.56 8.37
CA ILE A 19 5.37 -1.16 7.42
C ILE A 19 4.62 -2.26 6.68
N VAL A 20 4.60 -2.19 5.36
CA VAL A 20 3.93 -3.17 4.49
C VAL A 20 4.97 -3.73 3.53
N GLU A 21 5.04 -5.05 3.42
CA GLU A 21 5.89 -5.73 2.46
C GLU A 21 5.03 -6.22 1.28
N LEU A 22 5.33 -5.75 0.07
CA LEU A 22 4.64 -6.12 -1.17
C LEU A 22 5.71 -6.42 -2.22
N GLU A 23 5.62 -7.57 -2.89
CA GLU A 23 6.55 -7.99 -3.95
C GLU A 23 8.03 -7.89 -3.52
N GLY A 24 8.33 -8.30 -2.27
CA GLY A 24 9.69 -8.24 -1.70
C GLY A 24 10.20 -6.83 -1.39
N SER A 25 9.38 -5.79 -1.56
CA SER A 25 9.71 -4.41 -1.23
C SER A 25 8.96 -3.92 0.01
N ARG A 26 9.65 -3.21 0.89
CA ARG A 26 9.06 -2.60 2.10
C ARG A 26 8.61 -1.16 1.83
N TYR A 27 7.38 -0.86 2.20
CA TYR A 27 6.75 0.44 2.05
C TYR A 27 6.23 0.95 3.39
N PHE A 28 6.35 2.26 3.61
CA PHE A 28 5.83 2.91 4.81
C PHE A 28 4.48 3.56 4.48
N LEU A 29 3.42 3.21 5.19
CA LEU A 29 2.09 3.79 4.97
C LEU A 29 1.60 4.55 6.20
N CYS A 30 0.94 5.68 5.97
CA CYS A 30 0.14 6.31 7.02
C CYS A 30 -1.15 5.49 7.25
N ARG A 31 -1.85 5.78 8.34
CA ARG A 31 -3.10 5.08 8.71
C ARG A 31 -4.16 5.11 7.59
N LYS A 32 -4.25 6.23 6.87
CA LYS A 32 -5.20 6.41 5.76
C LYS A 32 -4.88 5.47 4.59
N HIS A 33 -3.64 5.49 4.10
CA HIS A 33 -3.24 4.66 2.96
C HIS A 33 -3.17 3.18 3.32
N TYR A 34 -2.81 2.84 4.56
CA TYR A 34 -2.90 1.46 5.03
C TYR A 34 -4.33 0.92 5.01
N ARG A 35 -5.31 1.70 5.49
CA ARG A 35 -6.73 1.30 5.42
C ARG A 35 -7.23 1.20 3.98
N ALA A 36 -6.80 2.11 3.09
CA ALA A 36 -7.16 2.06 1.68
C ALA A 36 -6.61 0.79 1.01
N LEU A 37 -5.36 0.42 1.31
CA LEU A 37 -4.76 -0.83 0.88
C LEU A 37 -5.58 -2.03 1.36
N LEU A 38 -5.86 -2.13 2.66
CA LEU A 38 -6.66 -3.23 3.21
C LEU A 38 -8.05 -3.33 2.57
N LYS A 39 -8.69 -2.19 2.29
CA LYS A 39 -9.98 -2.16 1.59
C LYS A 39 -9.83 -2.72 0.17
N ALA A 40 -8.84 -2.27 -0.59
CA ALA A 40 -8.59 -2.78 -1.94
C ALA A 40 -8.35 -4.30 -1.95
N LEU A 41 -7.55 -4.82 -1.00
CA LEU A 41 -7.30 -6.25 -0.86
C LEU A 41 -8.57 -7.04 -0.51
N ARG A 42 -9.41 -6.52 0.38
CA ARG A 42 -10.69 -7.14 0.74
C ARG A 42 -11.67 -7.18 -0.43
N GLU A 43 -11.77 -6.09 -1.18
CA GLU A 43 -12.62 -6.04 -2.37
C GLU A 43 -12.14 -7.03 -3.43
N GLN A 44 -10.82 -7.14 -3.65
CA GLN A 44 -10.25 -8.14 -4.56
C GLN A 44 -10.54 -9.58 -4.10
N ALA A 45 -10.34 -9.89 -2.82
CA ALA A 45 -10.62 -11.22 -2.28
C ALA A 45 -12.11 -11.59 -2.42
N LYS A 46 -13.01 -10.61 -2.22
CA LYS A 46 -14.45 -10.81 -2.40
C LYS A 46 -14.83 -11.01 -3.87
N ALA A 47 -14.20 -10.29 -4.79
CA ALA A 47 -14.49 -10.37 -6.22
C ALA A 47 -13.98 -11.67 -6.87
N LYS A 48 -12.79 -12.15 -6.48
CA LYS A 48 -12.18 -13.37 -7.05
C LYS A 48 -12.60 -14.67 -6.33
N GLY A 49 -13.29 -14.58 -5.19
CA GLY A 49 -13.74 -15.75 -4.42
C GLY A 49 -12.61 -16.63 -3.88
N SER A 50 -11.36 -16.17 -3.92
CA SER A 50 -10.17 -16.91 -3.51
C SER A 50 -9.38 -16.11 -2.47
N SER A 51 -8.80 -16.81 -1.49
CA SER A 51 -7.90 -16.22 -0.47
C SER A 51 -6.51 -15.88 -1.01
N GLU A 52 -6.26 -16.21 -2.28
CA GLU A 52 -5.05 -15.82 -2.98
C GLU A 52 -5.13 -14.33 -3.32
N LEU A 53 -4.18 -13.56 -2.78
CA LEU A 53 -3.97 -12.13 -3.05
C LEU A 53 -3.54 -11.94 -4.51
N GLY A 54 -4.43 -12.24 -5.46
CA GLY A 54 -4.15 -12.20 -6.88
C GLY A 54 -3.93 -10.77 -7.37
N GLU A 55 -2.67 -10.46 -7.67
CA GLU A 55 -2.15 -9.28 -8.37
C GLU A 55 -2.71 -7.93 -7.85
N LEU A 56 -2.39 -7.58 -6.61
CA LEU A 56 -2.37 -6.16 -6.25
C LEU A 56 -1.22 -5.50 -7.02
N VAL A 57 -1.54 -4.81 -8.12
CA VAL A 57 -0.51 -4.12 -8.91
C VAL A 57 -0.06 -2.87 -8.17
N VAL A 58 1.17 -2.90 -7.65
CA VAL A 58 1.82 -1.74 -7.06
C VAL A 58 2.56 -0.98 -8.16
N LYS A 59 2.00 0.14 -8.63
CA LYS A 59 2.67 1.00 -9.61
C LYS A 59 3.50 2.05 -8.89
N ARG A 60 4.78 2.14 -9.23
CA ARG A 60 5.65 3.25 -8.79
C ARG A 60 5.34 4.49 -9.62
N ARG A 61 5.10 5.63 -8.96
CA ARG A 61 4.90 6.93 -9.63
C ARG A 61 5.69 8.01 -8.90
N GLY A 62 6.59 8.70 -9.61
CA GLY A 62 7.23 9.94 -9.16
C GLY A 62 7.77 9.92 -7.71
N GLY A 63 8.47 8.85 -7.31
CA GLY A 63 9.07 8.72 -5.98
C GLY A 63 8.17 8.10 -4.90
N GLY A 64 6.97 7.63 -5.25
CA GLY A 64 6.10 6.88 -4.34
C GLY A 64 5.40 5.70 -5.03
N ILE A 65 4.48 5.08 -4.31
CA ILE A 65 3.64 3.99 -4.80
C ILE A 65 2.18 4.41 -4.92
N ILE A 66 1.50 3.78 -5.86
CA ILE A 66 0.06 3.80 -6.03
C ILE A 66 -0.35 2.34 -6.16
N PHE A 67 -1.36 1.93 -5.42
CA PHE A 67 -2.01 0.65 -5.59
C PHE A 67 -3.35 0.88 -6.28
N SER A 68 -3.69 0.02 -7.23
CA SER A 68 -4.98 0.02 -7.88
C SER A 68 -5.44 -1.43 -7.96
N ALA A 69 -6.67 -1.69 -7.54
CA ALA A 69 -7.34 -2.90 -7.95
C ALA A 69 -7.66 -2.77 -9.45
N PRO A 70 -7.49 -3.84 -10.26
CA PRO A 70 -8.00 -3.87 -11.62
C PRO A 70 -9.53 -3.75 -11.65
#